data_AF-A0A846XK07-F1
#
_entry.id   AF-A0A846XK07-F1
#
_cell.length_a   1.000
_cell.length_b   1.000
_cell.length_c   1.000
_cell.angle_alpha   90.00
_cell.angle_beta   90.00
_cell.angle_gamma   90.00
#
_symmetry.space_group_name_H-M   'P 1'
#
loop_
_entity.id
_entity.type
_entity.pdbx_description
1 polymer ?
#
loop_
_entity_poly.entity_id
_entity_poly.type
_entity_poly.pdbx_seq_one_letter_code
_entity_poly.pdbx_strand_id
1 'polypeptide(L)'
;MTLIISAYAYEHILHASDRLTVVRRGHAIGDHDIMANKTVIVIGTDCWLVFGFAGLAYLDGKPTDQFIAEAISGTPELSGAAIRMLSDRLALHYQEICERLVKAVVDAYKR
;
A
#
# COMPACT_ATOMS: atom_id res chain seq x y z
N MET A 1 -15.14 -3.06 5.76
CA MET A 1 -15.49 -3.07 4.33
C MET A 1 -14.49 -2.20 3.60
N THR A 2 -14.17 -2.52 2.35
CA THR A 2 -13.25 -1.71 1.55
C THR A 2 -13.79 -1.62 0.14
N LEU A 3 -14.05 -0.40 -0.32
CA LEU A 3 -14.32 -0.05 -1.71
C LEU A 3 -13.05 0.56 -2.30
N ILE A 4 -12.57 -0.05 -3.38
CA ILE A 4 -11.50 0.47 -4.22
C ILE A 4 -12.01 0.41 -5.66
N ILE A 5 -11.96 1.54 -6.35
CA ILE A 5 -12.38 1.66 -7.74
C ILE A 5 -11.22 2.26 -8.51
N SER A 6 -10.84 1.59 -9.60
CA SER A 6 -9.92 2.12 -10.59
C SER A 6 -10.61 2.10 -11.94
N ALA A 7 -10.56 3.23 -12.66
CA ALA A 7 -11.13 3.36 -13.99
C ALA A 7 -10.10 4.00 -14.92
N TYR A 8 -10.09 3.53 -16.17
CA TYR A 8 -9.32 4.12 -17.24
C TYR A 8 -10.28 4.78 -18.22
N ALA A 9 -10.05 6.05 -18.53
CA ALA A 9 -10.84 6.80 -19.49
C ALA A 9 -9.94 7.76 -20.27
N TYR A 10 -9.88 7.59 -21.59
CA TYR A 10 -8.98 8.34 -22.48
C TYR A 10 -7.52 8.25 -22.02
N GLU A 11 -6.87 9.37 -21.75
CA GLU A 11 -5.48 9.44 -21.30
C GLU A 11 -5.35 9.52 -19.77
N HIS A 12 -6.41 9.17 -19.03
CA HIS A 12 -6.46 9.32 -17.58
C HIS A 12 -6.75 7.99 -16.86
N ILE A 13 -6.11 7.83 -15.71
CA ILE A 13 -6.41 6.80 -14.73
C ILE A 13 -7.01 7.49 -13.50
N LEU A 14 -8.21 7.09 -13.13
CA LEU A 14 -8.90 7.54 -11.92
C LEU A 14 -8.81 6.42 -10.89
N HIS A 15 -8.36 6.73 -9.69
CA HIS A 15 -8.30 5.81 -8.57
C HIS A 15 -8.96 6.44 -7.35
N ALA A 16 -9.90 5.72 -6.75
CA ALA A 16 -10.58 6.13 -5.54
C ALA A 16 -10.67 4.97 -4.56
N SER A 17 -10.48 5.27 -3.28
CA SER A 17 -10.68 4.33 -2.19
C SER A 17 -11.40 5.01 -1.03
N ASP A 18 -12.25 4.26 -0.34
CA ASP A 18 -12.71 4.68 0.99
C ASP A 18 -11.58 4.56 2.03
N ARG A 19 -11.79 5.15 3.21
CA ARG A 19 -10.89 5.04 4.38
C ARG A 19 -11.47 4.22 5.53
N LEU A 20 -12.66 3.63 5.36
CA LEU A 20 -13.33 2.96 6.46
C LEU A 20 -12.63 1.65 6.79
N THR A 21 -11.97 1.59 7.94
CA THR A 21 -11.43 0.36 8.51
C THR A 21 -12.24 0.01 9.74
N VAL A 22 -12.53 -1.29 9.94
CA VAL A 22 -13.35 -1.76 11.07
C VAL A 22 -12.63 -2.86 11.82
N VAL A 23 -12.69 -2.84 13.15
CA VAL A 23 -12.29 -3.96 14.00
C VAL A 23 -13.55 -4.67 14.47
N ARG A 24 -13.54 -5.99 14.36
CA ARG A 24 -14.52 -6.83 15.05
C ARG A 24 -13.93 -7.33 16.36
N ARG A 25 -14.55 -6.97 17.49
CA ARG A 25 -14.23 -7.51 18.82
C ARG A 25 -15.45 -8.30 19.32
N GLY A 26 -15.42 -9.62 19.12
CA GLY A 26 -16.58 -10.49 19.40
C GLY A 26 -17.77 -10.15 18.49
N HIS A 27 -18.87 -9.71 19.10
CA HIS A 27 -20.08 -9.28 18.38
C HIS A 27 -20.10 -7.79 18.03
N ALA A 28 -19.19 -6.98 18.59
CA ALA A 28 -19.11 -5.56 18.28
C ALA A 28 -18.26 -5.32 17.02
N ILE A 29 -18.75 -4.43 16.15
CA ILE A 29 -18.00 -3.87 15.02
C ILE A 29 -17.85 -2.38 15.33
N GLY A 30 -16.61 -1.90 15.35
CA GLY A 30 -16.30 -0.49 15.53
C GLY A 30 -15.26 -0.02 14.52
N ASP A 31 -15.15 1.29 14.36
CA ASP A 31 -14.13 1.90 13.51
C ASP A 31 -12.73 1.58 14.07
N HIS A 32 -11.79 1.28 13.17
CA HIS A 32 -10.46 0.86 13.53
C HIS A 32 -9.45 1.99 13.51
N ASP A 33 -9.27 2.61 12.35
CA ASP A 33 -8.24 3.59 12.09
C ASP A 33 -8.70 4.55 10.98
N ILE A 34 -9.00 5.79 11.38
CA ILE A 34 -9.41 6.86 10.48
C ILE A 34 -8.28 7.36 9.57
N MET A 35 -7.03 7.11 9.96
CA MET A 35 -5.83 7.51 9.21
C MET A 35 -5.34 6.42 8.27
N ALA A 36 -5.97 5.24 8.28
CA ALA A 36 -5.64 4.16 7.37
C ALA A 36 -5.76 4.64 5.92
N ASN A 37 -4.63 4.70 5.23
CA ASN A 37 -4.58 4.99 3.82
C ASN A 37 -4.59 3.67 3.05
N LYS A 38 -5.49 3.54 2.06
CA LYS A 38 -5.63 2.33 1.26
C LYS A 38 -4.99 2.43 -0.12
N THR A 39 -4.33 3.56 -0.40
CA THR A 39 -3.72 3.87 -1.69
C THR A 39 -2.24 4.18 -1.53
N VAL A 40 -1.40 3.46 -2.26
CA VAL A 40 0.05 3.72 -2.36
C VAL A 40 0.38 4.11 -3.80
N ILE A 41 1.09 5.22 -3.98
CA ILE A 41 1.53 5.70 -5.30
C ILE A 41 3.04 5.55 -5.39
N VAL A 42 3.52 4.97 -6.49
CA VAL A 42 4.94 4.75 -6.76
C VAL A 42 5.30 5.35 -8.12
N ILE A 43 6.39 6.12 -8.14
CA ILE A 43 6.97 6.66 -9.36
C ILE A 43 8.28 5.90 -9.60
N GLY A 44 8.25 4.98 -10.55
CA GLY A 44 9.42 4.24 -11.01
C GLY A 44 10.19 4.98 -12.10
N THR A 45 11.24 4.35 -12.61
CA THR A 45 12.05 4.89 -13.72
C THR A 45 11.25 4.93 -15.04
N ASP A 46 10.40 3.92 -15.25
CA ASP A 46 9.69 3.65 -16.50
C ASP A 46 8.17 3.55 -16.32
N CYS A 47 7.66 3.80 -15.12
CA CYS A 47 6.24 3.61 -14.82
C CYS A 47 5.75 4.48 -13.66
N TRP A 48 4.44 4.73 -13.65
CA TRP A 48 3.70 5.26 -12.51
C TRP A 48 2.70 4.19 -12.10
N LEU A 49 2.71 3.81 -10.82
CA LEU A 49 1.87 2.74 -10.30
C LEU A 49 1.03 3.25 -9.14
N VAL A 50 -0.23 2.87 -9.13
CA VAL A 50 -1.17 3.15 -8.04
C VAL A 50 -1.70 1.82 -7.54
N PHE A 51 -1.37 1.50 -6.29
CA PHE A 51 -1.82 0.28 -5.62
C PHE A 51 -2.94 0.63 -4.65
N GLY A 52 -4.12 0.04 -4.87
CA GLY A 52 -5.15 -0.04 -3.85
C GLY A 52 -5.12 -1.41 -3.17
N PHE A 53 -5.26 -1.47 -1.85
CA PHE A 53 -5.38 -2.76 -1.15
C PHE A 53 -6.70 -2.92 -0.40
N ALA A 54 -7.27 -4.12 -0.48
CA ALA A 54 -8.41 -4.56 0.29
C ALA A 54 -8.01 -5.76 1.15
N GLY A 55 -8.56 -5.85 2.36
CA GLY A 55 -8.23 -6.92 3.30
C GLY A 55 -7.84 -6.37 4.67
N LEU A 56 -6.79 -6.95 5.25
CA LEU A 56 -6.26 -6.53 6.55
C LEU A 56 -5.74 -5.10 6.48
N ALA A 57 -6.07 -4.29 7.49
CA ALA A 57 -5.54 -2.93 7.62
C ALA A 57 -4.09 -2.93 8.15
N TYR A 58 -3.70 -4.02 8.81
CA TYR A 58 -2.35 -4.24 9.31
C TYR A 58 -1.83 -5.59 8.84
N LEU A 59 -0.59 -5.60 8.35
CA LEU A 59 0.15 -6.77 7.93
C LEU A 59 1.47 -6.80 8.71
N ASP A 60 1.80 -7.94 9.32
CA ASP A 60 2.97 -8.07 10.20
C ASP A 60 3.06 -7.00 11.31
N GLY A 61 1.91 -6.59 11.86
CA GLY A 61 1.83 -5.59 12.92
C GLY A 61 2.07 -4.13 12.46
N LYS A 62 2.22 -3.90 11.16
CA LYS A 62 2.38 -2.57 10.55
C LYS A 62 1.17 -2.19 9.71
N PRO A 63 0.82 -0.90 9.57
CA PRO A 63 -0.16 -0.46 8.59
C PRO A 63 0.17 -1.01 7.20
N THR A 64 -0.82 -1.54 6.49
CA THR A 64 -0.58 -2.26 5.22
C THR A 64 -0.01 -1.36 4.12
N ASP A 65 -0.37 -0.09 4.08
CA ASP A 65 0.26 0.91 3.20
C ASP A 65 1.75 1.08 3.50
N GLN A 66 2.13 1.19 4.78
CA GLN A 66 3.52 1.25 5.21
C GLN A 66 4.25 -0.03 4.82
N PHE A 67 3.66 -1.20 5.07
CA PHE A 67 4.23 -2.48 4.66
C PHE A 67 4.52 -2.53 3.15
N ILE A 68 3.57 -2.09 2.32
CA ILE A 68 3.74 -2.02 0.85
C ILE A 68 4.87 -1.06 0.47
N ALA A 69 4.92 0.13 1.09
CA ALA A 69 5.95 1.13 0.82
C ALA A 69 7.36 0.64 1.22
N GLU A 70 7.47 -0.05 2.36
CA GLU A 70 8.73 -0.66 2.84
C GLU A 70 9.18 -1.78 1.90
N ALA A 71 8.25 -2.64 1.46
CA ALA A 71 8.54 -3.72 0.52
C ALA A 71 9.10 -3.21 -0.81
N ILE A 72 8.49 -2.16 -1.37
CA ILE A 72 8.90 -1.59 -2.66
C ILE A 72 10.23 -0.84 -2.52
N SER A 73 10.35 0.01 -1.49
CA SER A 73 11.55 0.80 -1.25
C SER A 73 12.76 -0.03 -0.79
N GLY A 74 12.54 -1.23 -0.25
CA GLY A 74 13.58 -2.04 0.39
C GLY A 74 14.09 -1.44 1.70
N THR A 75 13.43 -0.41 2.25
CA THR A 75 13.77 0.21 3.54
C THR A 75 12.85 -0.36 4.62
N PRO A 76 13.36 -1.09 5.62
CA PRO A 76 12.55 -1.84 6.58
C PRO A 76 11.83 -0.99 7.63
N GLU A 77 12.02 0.33 7.64
CA GLU A 77 11.36 1.21 8.61
C GLU A 77 11.10 2.61 8.01
N LEU A 78 9.84 2.86 7.64
CA LEU A 78 9.40 4.15 7.09
C LEU A 78 8.57 4.98 8.09
N SER A 79 8.24 4.46 9.28
CA SER A 79 7.37 5.14 10.26
C SER A 79 7.91 6.48 10.79
N GLY A 80 9.23 6.70 10.73
CA GLY A 80 9.88 7.92 11.23
C GLY A 80 10.02 9.06 10.20
N ALA A 81 9.72 8.82 8.92
CA ALA A 81 9.99 9.76 7.84
C ALA A 81 8.79 9.88 6.90
N ALA A 82 7.77 10.63 7.32
CA ALA A 82 6.64 10.99 6.47
C ALA A 82 7.04 11.78 5.20
N ILE A 83 8.30 12.14 5.03
CA ILE A 83 8.84 12.68 3.79
C ILE A 83 10.28 12.19 3.63
N ARG A 84 10.48 11.01 3.02
CA ARG A 84 11.76 10.71 2.36
C ARG A 84 11.67 11.21 0.91
N MET A 85 11.62 12.53 0.78
CA MET A 85 11.90 13.20 -0.49
C MET A 85 13.36 12.94 -0.85
N LEU A 86 13.60 12.49 -2.08
CA LEU A 86 14.86 12.64 -2.82
C LEU A 86 16.13 12.19 -2.09
N SER A 87 16.47 10.91 -2.14
CA SER A 87 17.86 10.49 -1.98
C SER A 87 18.05 9.11 -2.57
N ASP A 88 18.75 9.13 -3.71
CA ASP A 88 19.05 8.07 -4.68
C ASP A 88 17.83 7.45 -5.35
N ARG A 89 17.68 7.76 -6.65
CA ARG A 89 16.75 7.10 -7.56
C ARG A 89 17.13 5.62 -7.60
N LEU A 90 16.57 4.84 -6.68
CA LEU A 90 16.34 3.42 -6.85
C LEU A 90 15.69 3.32 -8.23
N ALA A 91 16.46 2.85 -9.21
CA ALA A 91 16.04 2.79 -10.60
C ALA A 91 15.05 1.63 -10.75
N LEU A 92 13.92 1.74 -10.06
CA LEU A 92 12.91 0.71 -9.93
C LEU A 92 12.11 0.70 -11.22
N HIS A 93 12.27 -0.40 -11.94
CA HIS A 93 11.45 -0.75 -13.08
C HIS A 93 10.15 -1.40 -12.61
N TYR A 94 9.10 -1.31 -13.43
CA TYR A 94 7.79 -1.94 -13.16
C TYR A 94 7.91 -3.38 -12.62
N GLN A 95 8.69 -4.20 -13.31
CA GLN A 95 8.85 -5.62 -12.97
C GLN A 95 9.45 -5.81 -11.57
N GLU A 96 10.49 -5.04 -11.24
CA GLU A 96 11.15 -5.13 -9.94
C GLU A 96 10.23 -4.71 -8.80
N ILE A 97 9.41 -3.67 -9.01
CA ILE A 97 8.40 -3.23 -8.04
C ILE A 97 7.41 -4.37 -7.76
N CYS A 98 6.87 -4.98 -8.82
CA CYS A 98 5.92 -6.08 -8.70
C CYS A 98 6.53 -7.31 -8.01
N GLU A 99 7.75 -7.70 -8.39
CA GLU A 99 8.44 -8.87 -7.81
C GLU A 99 8.69 -8.69 -6.31
N ARG A 100 9.18 -7.52 -5.88
CA ARG A 100 9.41 -7.20 -4.47
C ARG A 100 8.11 -7.26 -3.67
N LEU A 101 7.06 -6.64 -4.20
CA LEU A 101 5.76 -6.60 -3.54
C LEU A 101 5.14 -7.98 -3.40
N VAL A 102 5.10 -8.77 -4.49
CA VAL A 102 4.54 -10.13 -4.48
C VAL A 102 5.29 -11.00 -3.48
N LYS A 103 6.63 -10.95 -3.49
CA LYS A 103 7.44 -11.71 -2.53
C LYS A 103 7.09 -11.34 -1.08
N ALA A 104 7.08 -10.04 -0.77
CA ALA A 104 6.78 -9.57 0.58
C ALA A 104 5.39 -10.02 1.06
N VAL A 105 4.36 -9.86 0.22
CA VAL A 105 2.99 -10.29 0.54
C VAL A 105 2.94 -11.81 0.77
N VAL A 106 3.51 -12.61 -0.13
CA VAL A 106 3.52 -14.07 0.02
C VAL A 106 4.22 -14.50 1.31
N ASP A 107 5.32 -13.86 1.67
CA ASP A 107 6.07 -14.18 2.89
C ASP A 107 5.29 -13.79 4.16
N ALA A 108 4.56 -12.68 4.15
CA ALA A 108 3.73 -12.24 5.28
C ALA A 108 2.52 -13.17 5.51
N TYR A 109 1.89 -13.68 4.44
CA TYR A 109 0.76 -14.61 4.57
C TYR A 109 1.14 -16.05 4.91
N LYS A 110 2.43 -16.42 4.84
CA LYS A 110 2.93 -17.74 5.25
C LYS A 110 3.17 -17.88 6.76
N ARG A 111 3.20 -16.76 7.48
CA ARG A 111 3.44 -16.71 8.94
C ARG A 111 2.14 -16.93 9.70
#